data_AF-A0A6G0MJX3-F1
#
_entry.id   AF-A0A6G0MJX3-F1
#
_cell.length_a   1.000
_cell.length_b   1.000
_cell.length_c   1.000
_cell.angle_alpha   90.00
_cell.angle_beta   90.00
_cell.angle_gamma   90.00
#
_symmetry.space_group_name_H-M   'P 1'
#
loop_
_entity.id
_entity.type
_entity.pdbx_description
1 polymer ?
#
loop_
_entity_poly.entity_id
_entity_poly.type
_entity_poly.pdbx_seq_one_letter_code
_entity_poly.pdbx_strand_id
1 'polypeptide(L)'
;MTALVALNAAVKTYSTCSLILFIKFFITVSIQGGKSFAAGARPPEDNGLLGQDGLPAQTYGLLEDDKPISEQLRAARVEDFRWKRVVQNDLETIPLGLLVFISSVIVGGQEETNCVLMSVFTAARIAHTFAYVSQKQPHRALL
;
A
#
# COMPACT_ATOMS: atom_id res chain seq x y z
N MET A 1 -17.82 -31.19 9.10
CA MET A 1 -18.04 -29.80 8.62
C MET A 1 -18.66 -28.87 9.67
N THR A 2 -19.22 -29.38 10.77
CA THR A 2 -19.97 -28.61 11.79
C THR A 2 -19.15 -28.16 13.01
N ALA A 3 -17.84 -28.44 13.05
CA ALA A 3 -16.88 -27.78 13.94
C ALA A 3 -16.16 -26.65 13.16
N LEU A 4 -16.97 -25.78 12.54
CA LEU A 4 -16.54 -24.76 11.59
C LEU A 4 -15.66 -23.74 12.33
N VAL A 5 -14.35 -24.03 12.37
CA VAL A 5 -13.34 -23.25 13.07
C VAL A 5 -13.57 -23.25 14.58
N ALA A 6 -13.07 -24.27 15.28
CA ALA A 6 -12.67 -24.03 16.68
C ALA A 6 -11.87 -22.72 16.70
N LEU A 7 -12.10 -21.88 17.71
CA LEU A 7 -11.51 -20.55 17.89
C LEU A 7 -9.99 -20.66 18.17
N ASN A 8 -9.28 -21.34 17.28
CA ASN A 8 -7.88 -21.70 17.33
C ASN A 8 -7.07 -20.45 17.01
N ALA A 9 -5.89 -20.36 17.60
CA ALA A 9 -5.02 -19.20 17.51
C ALA A 9 -4.73 -18.83 16.06
N ALA A 10 -4.62 -19.79 15.14
CA ALA A 10 -4.42 -19.49 13.71
C ALA A 10 -5.50 -18.58 13.10
N VAL A 11 -6.78 -18.77 13.43
CA VAL A 11 -7.86 -17.95 12.85
C VAL A 11 -7.88 -16.56 13.48
N LYS A 12 -7.64 -16.49 14.80
CA LYS A 12 -7.48 -15.20 15.49
C LYS A 12 -6.30 -14.42 14.91
N THR A 13 -5.15 -15.07 14.76
CA THR A 13 -3.95 -14.48 14.17
C THR A 13 -4.19 -14.03 12.74
N TYR A 14 -4.87 -14.83 11.92
CA TYR A 14 -5.26 -14.43 10.56
C TYR A 14 -6.13 -13.17 10.56
N SER A 15 -7.16 -13.12 11.40
CA SER A 15 -8.06 -11.97 11.51
C SER A 15 -7.31 -10.72 11.99
N THR A 16 -6.45 -10.84 13.01
CA THR A 16 -5.64 -9.73 13.51
C THR A 16 -4.63 -9.23 12.46
N CYS A 17 -3.89 -10.13 11.81
CA CYS A 17 -2.90 -9.78 10.80
C CYS A 17 -3.54 -9.14 9.56
N SER A 18 -4.66 -9.69 9.08
CA SER A 18 -5.40 -9.13 7.94
C SER A 18 -5.96 -7.73 8.25
N LEU A 19 -6.49 -7.50 9.45
CA LEU A 19 -6.92 -6.16 9.88
C LEU A 19 -5.76 -5.17 9.94
N ILE A 20 -4.61 -5.56 10.50
CA ILE A 20 -3.41 -4.71 10.54
C ILE A 20 -2.96 -4.34 9.13
N LEU A 21 -2.89 -5.32 8.22
CA LEU A 21 -2.50 -5.10 6.83
C LEU A 21 -3.51 -4.23 6.08
N PHE A 22 -4.81 -4.37 6.37
CA PHE A 22 -5.85 -3.51 5.82
C PHE A 22 -5.71 -2.06 6.29
N ILE A 23 -5.54 -1.83 7.59
CA ILE A 23 -5.32 -0.49 8.15
C ILE A 23 -4.06 0.12 7.53
N LYS A 24 -2.97 -0.66 7.43
CA LYS A 24 -1.74 -0.23 6.79
C LYS A 24 -1.98 0.17 5.33
N PHE A 25 -2.69 -0.65 4.55
CA PHE A 25 -2.99 -0.37 3.15
C PHE A 25 -3.83 0.91 3.02
N PHE A 26 -4.86 1.06 3.85
CA PHE A 26 -5.71 2.24 3.88
C PHE A 26 -4.93 3.54 4.16
N ILE A 27 -4.00 3.50 5.13
CA ILE A 27 -3.10 4.62 5.42
C ILE A 27 -2.20 4.93 4.21
N THR A 28 -1.59 3.91 3.59
CA THR A 28 -0.69 4.13 2.44
C THR A 28 -1.41 4.70 1.22
N VAL A 29 -2.63 4.24 0.93
CA VAL A 29 -3.45 4.78 -0.16
C VAL A 29 -3.88 6.22 0.14
N SER A 30 -4.25 6.53 1.38
CA SER A 30 -4.62 7.89 1.78
C SER A 30 -3.45 8.87 1.60
N ILE A 31 -2.24 8.45 2.01
CA ILE A 31 -1.03 9.27 1.81
C ILE A 31 -0.72 9.41 0.31
N GLN A 32 -0.77 8.31 -0.45
CA GLN A 32 -0.55 8.34 -1.90
C GLN A 32 -1.52 9.29 -2.61
N GLY A 33 -2.80 9.27 -2.22
CA GLY A 33 -3.80 10.22 -2.70
C GLY A 33 -3.32 11.65 -2.51
N GLY A 34 -3.00 12.05 -1.28
CA GLY A 34 -2.49 13.40 -0.98
C GLY A 34 -1.23 13.78 -1.76
N LYS A 35 -0.32 12.83 -2.00
CA LYS A 35 0.86 13.07 -2.84
C LYS A 35 0.52 13.21 -4.32
N SER A 36 -0.49 12.49 -4.83
CA SER A 36 -1.02 12.67 -6.18
C SER A 36 -1.69 14.03 -6.37
N PHE A 37 -2.33 14.60 -5.33
CA PHE A 37 -2.84 15.98 -5.36
C PHE A 37 -1.69 16.99 -5.56
N ALA A 38 -0.63 16.88 -4.76
CA ALA A 38 0.54 17.77 -4.83
C ALA A 38 1.34 17.62 -6.14
N ALA A 39 1.40 16.41 -6.69
CA ALA A 39 2.09 16.13 -7.95
C ALA A 39 1.29 16.52 -9.20
N GLY A 40 0.03 16.92 -9.05
CA GLY A 40 -0.89 17.14 -10.17
C GLY A 40 -1.15 15.86 -10.96
N ALA A 41 -1.08 14.68 -10.31
CA ALA A 41 -1.17 13.37 -10.95
C ALA A 41 -2.60 12.80 -10.99
N ARG A 42 -3.60 13.65 -10.74
CA ARG A 42 -5.02 13.30 -10.68
C ARG A 42 -5.60 13.02 -12.07
N PRO A 43 -6.87 12.67 -12.20
CA PRO A 43 -7.60 12.83 -13.44
C PRO A 43 -7.99 14.31 -13.71
N PRO A 44 -8.07 14.77 -14.97
CA PRO A 44 -8.38 16.16 -15.31
C PRO A 44 -9.81 16.58 -14.92
N GLU A 45 -10.74 15.63 -14.80
CA GLU A 45 -12.11 15.90 -14.30
C GLU A 45 -12.12 16.41 -12.85
N ASP A 46 -11.08 16.10 -12.07
CA ASP A 46 -10.99 16.53 -10.67
C ASP A 46 -10.54 17.99 -10.54
N ASN A 47 -10.02 18.63 -11.60
CA ASN A 47 -9.49 20.00 -11.56
C ASN A 47 -10.54 21.05 -11.13
N GLY A 48 -11.83 20.76 -11.30
CA GLY A 48 -12.93 21.67 -10.97
C GLY A 48 -13.51 21.53 -9.56
N LEU A 49 -12.98 20.61 -8.73
CA LEU A 49 -13.53 20.42 -7.38
C LEU A 49 -13.09 21.57 -6.44
N LEU A 50 -13.97 21.94 -5.52
CA LEU A 50 -13.76 23.00 -4.53
C LEU A 50 -12.49 22.77 -3.69
N GLY A 51 -11.71 23.83 -3.46
CA GLY A 51 -10.50 23.80 -2.62
C GLY A 51 -9.22 23.46 -3.37
N GLN A 52 -9.21 23.60 -4.70
CA GLN A 52 -8.08 23.27 -5.56
C GLN A 52 -7.38 24.48 -6.19
N ASP A 53 -7.81 25.69 -5.85
CA ASP A 53 -7.20 26.93 -6.31
C ASP A 53 -5.71 26.97 -5.87
N GLY A 54 -4.80 26.86 -6.84
CA GLY A 54 -3.35 26.88 -6.62
C GLY A 54 -2.64 25.52 -6.71
N LEU A 55 -3.37 24.40 -6.89
CA LEU A 55 -2.76 23.12 -7.21
C LEU A 55 -2.42 23.03 -8.71
N PRO A 56 -1.38 22.27 -9.10
CA PRO A 56 -1.03 22.08 -10.50
C PRO A 56 -2.19 21.42 -11.26
N ALA A 57 -2.58 22.02 -12.38
CA ALA A 57 -3.62 21.49 -13.26
C ALA A 57 -3.12 20.22 -13.92
N GLN A 58 -3.95 19.17 -13.91
CA GLN A 58 -3.63 17.93 -14.62
C GLN A 58 -4.17 17.99 -16.06
N THR A 59 -3.36 17.55 -17.02
CA THR A 59 -3.74 17.37 -18.43
C THR A 59 -3.36 15.98 -18.98
N TYR A 60 -3.02 15.01 -18.13
CA TYR A 60 -2.40 13.73 -18.49
C TYR A 60 -1.08 13.87 -19.26
N GLY A 61 -0.50 15.07 -19.32
CA GLY A 61 0.62 15.38 -20.20
C GLY A 61 0.22 15.42 -21.69
N LEU A 62 -1.08 15.48 -22.01
CA LEU A 62 -1.58 15.60 -23.38
C LEU A 62 -1.64 17.06 -23.86
N LEU A 63 -1.62 18.01 -22.93
CA LEU A 63 -1.49 19.44 -23.24
C LEU A 63 -0.08 19.86 -22.82
N GLU A 64 0.68 20.42 -23.75
CA GLU A 64 1.98 21.01 -23.48
C GLU A 64 1.78 22.22 -22.56
N ASP A 65 2.25 22.12 -21.33
CA ASP A 65 2.43 23.30 -20.50
C ASP A 65 3.66 24.05 -21.04
N ASP A 66 3.45 25.20 -21.68
CA ASP A 66 4.51 26.13 -22.15
C ASP A 66 5.42 26.66 -21.02
N LYS A 67 5.17 26.25 -19.77
CA LYS A 67 5.90 26.68 -18.59
C LYS A 67 6.90 25.61 -18.15
N PRO A 68 8.17 25.97 -17.88
CA PRO A 68 9.14 25.03 -17.34
C PRO A 68 8.62 24.44 -16.03
N ILE A 69 8.65 23.11 -15.92
CA ILE A 69 8.28 22.37 -14.71
C ILE A 69 9.15 22.86 -13.55
N SER A 70 8.53 23.39 -12.50
CA SER A 70 9.27 23.84 -11.32
C SER A 70 9.97 22.66 -10.64
N GLU A 71 11.14 22.90 -10.04
CA GLU A 71 11.88 21.86 -9.30
C GLU A 71 11.01 21.23 -8.19
N GLN A 72 10.13 22.04 -7.59
CA GLN A 72 9.15 21.60 -6.59
C GLN A 72 8.14 20.60 -7.16
N LEU A 73 7.60 20.86 -8.36
CA LEU A 73 6.67 19.94 -9.03
C LEU A 73 7.38 18.65 -9.44
N ARG A 74 8.64 18.72 -9.86
CA ARG A 74 9.46 17.55 -10.16
C ARG A 74 9.67 16.68 -8.92
N ALA A 75 10.01 17.30 -7.78
CA ALA A 75 10.17 16.59 -6.51
C ALA A 75 8.84 15.95 -6.04
N ALA A 76 7.72 16.66 -6.16
CA ALA A 76 6.39 16.13 -5.83
C ALA A 76 6.01 14.93 -6.70
N ARG A 77 6.29 14.97 -8.01
CA ARG A 77 6.08 13.82 -8.92
C ARG A 77 6.95 12.62 -8.54
N VAL A 78 8.22 12.83 -8.21
CA VAL A 78 9.11 11.77 -7.74
C VAL A 78 8.59 11.14 -6.45
N GLU A 79 8.06 11.93 -5.53
CA GLU A 79 7.45 11.42 -4.31
C GLU A 79 6.16 10.61 -4.59
N ASP A 80 5.28 11.12 -5.45
CA ASP A 80 4.06 10.42 -5.90
C ASP A 80 4.38 9.05 -6.52
N PHE A 81 5.35 8.99 -7.42
CA PHE A 81 5.80 7.72 -8.01
C PHE A 81 6.29 6.72 -6.95
N ARG A 82 6.96 7.18 -5.90
CA ARG A 82 7.42 6.29 -4.82
C ARG A 82 6.24 5.71 -4.06
N TRP A 83 5.28 6.53 -3.68
CA TRP A 83 4.09 6.06 -2.96
C TRP A 83 3.23 5.13 -3.81
N LYS A 84 3.09 5.39 -5.11
CA LYS A 84 2.44 4.47 -6.05
C LYS A 84 3.10 3.10 -6.08
N ARG A 85 4.44 3.03 -6.03
CA ARG A 85 5.16 1.74 -5.97
C ARG A 85 4.93 1.00 -4.66
N VAL A 86 4.83 1.70 -3.53
CA VAL A 86 4.49 1.08 -2.24
C VAL A 86 3.10 0.45 -2.32
N VAL A 87 2.10 1.21 -2.77
CA VAL A 87 0.71 0.73 -2.91
C VAL A 87 0.62 -0.42 -3.91
N GLN A 88 1.30 -0.31 -5.05
CA GLN A 88 1.34 -1.38 -6.05
C GLN A 88 1.91 -2.68 -5.47
N ASN A 89 3.03 -2.59 -4.76
CA ASN A 89 3.64 -3.77 -4.15
C ASN A 89 2.72 -4.40 -3.08
N ASP A 90 1.95 -3.60 -2.35
CA ASP A 90 0.94 -4.10 -1.43
C ASP A 90 -0.19 -4.85 -2.14
N LEU A 91 -0.68 -4.31 -3.26
CA LEU A 91 -1.71 -4.95 -4.07
C LEU A 91 -1.22 -6.26 -4.71
N GLU A 92 0.07 -6.37 -5.03
CA GLU A 92 0.66 -7.58 -5.60
C GLU A 92 0.90 -8.67 -4.55
N THR A 93 1.19 -8.30 -3.30
CA THR A 93 1.67 -9.25 -2.27
C THR A 93 0.66 -9.56 -1.17
N ILE A 94 -0.08 -8.58 -0.65
CA ILE A 94 -0.99 -8.77 0.49
C ILE A 94 -2.16 -9.68 0.12
N PRO A 95 -2.89 -9.46 -1.00
CA PRO A 95 -3.99 -10.34 -1.39
C PRO A 95 -3.53 -11.79 -1.59
N LEU A 96 -2.41 -12.01 -2.28
CA LEU A 96 -1.86 -13.35 -2.50
C LEU A 96 -1.43 -14.01 -1.16
N GLY A 97 -0.76 -13.28 -0.29
CA GLY A 97 -0.36 -13.78 1.04
C GLY A 97 -1.56 -14.18 1.89
N LEU A 98 -2.59 -13.32 1.96
CA LEU A 98 -3.82 -13.62 2.70
C LEU A 98 -4.56 -14.83 2.13
N LEU A 99 -4.63 -14.95 0.80
CA LEU A 99 -5.22 -16.13 0.15
C LEU A 99 -4.48 -17.43 0.52
N VAL A 100 -3.15 -17.42 0.53
CA VAL A 100 -2.36 -18.60 0.92
C VAL A 100 -2.60 -18.95 2.39
N PHE A 101 -2.59 -17.97 3.28
CA PHE A 101 -2.78 -18.21 4.72
C PHE A 101 -4.19 -18.71 5.05
N ILE A 102 -5.25 -18.11 4.50
CA ILE A 102 -6.60 -18.59 4.76
C ILE A 102 -6.81 -20.01 4.20
N SER A 103 -6.22 -20.32 3.05
CA SER A 103 -6.27 -21.67 2.48
C SER A 103 -5.65 -22.70 3.41
N SER A 104 -4.47 -22.40 3.98
CA SER A 104 -3.82 -23.28 4.95
C SER A 104 -4.64 -23.45 6.23
N VAL A 105 -5.24 -22.37 6.71
CA VAL A 105 -6.11 -22.39 7.90
C VAL A 105 -7.36 -23.26 7.66
N ILE A 106 -8.01 -23.15 6.50
CA ILE A 106 -9.22 -23.92 6.16
C ILE A 106 -8.92 -25.43 6.09
N VAL A 107 -7.76 -25.80 5.54
CA VAL A 107 -7.34 -27.22 5.44
C VAL A 107 -6.90 -27.79 6.80
N GLY A 108 -6.78 -26.95 7.83
CA GLY A 108 -6.33 -27.38 9.16
C GLY A 108 -4.82 -27.59 9.23
N GLY A 109 -4.03 -26.76 8.54
CA GLY A 109 -2.57 -26.78 8.62
C GLY A 109 -2.03 -26.51 10.02
N GLN A 110 -0.75 -26.80 10.24
CA GLN A 110 -0.11 -26.67 11.55
C GLN A 110 -0.25 -25.25 12.12
N GLU A 111 -0.86 -25.16 13.30
CA GLU A 111 -1.29 -23.89 13.91
C GLU A 111 -0.12 -22.97 14.27
N GLU A 112 0.91 -23.50 14.95
CA GLU A 112 2.08 -22.71 15.35
C GLU A 112 2.80 -22.11 14.15
N THR A 113 3.04 -22.91 13.11
CA THR A 113 3.70 -22.47 11.88
C THR A 113 2.91 -21.37 11.19
N ASN A 114 1.59 -21.54 11.06
CA ASN A 114 0.71 -20.52 10.49
C ASN A 114 0.76 -19.21 11.28
N CYS A 115 0.69 -19.27 12.62
CA CYS A 115 0.78 -18.09 13.47
C CYS A 115 2.12 -17.34 13.29
N VAL A 116 3.24 -18.06 13.28
CA VAL A 116 4.57 -17.46 13.11
C VAL A 116 4.70 -16.85 11.72
N LEU A 117 4.34 -17.57 10.66
CA LEU A 117 4.48 -17.09 9.29
C LEU A 117 3.60 -15.86 9.00
N MET A 118 2.35 -15.84 9.47
CA MET A 118 1.48 -14.67 9.34
C MET A 118 2.03 -13.45 10.06
N SER A 119 2.59 -13.65 11.26
CA SER A 119 3.19 -12.58 12.06
C SER A 119 4.44 -12.01 11.38
N VAL A 120 5.34 -12.88 10.92
CA VAL A 120 6.55 -12.49 10.19
C VAL A 120 6.20 -11.79 8.88
N PHE A 121 5.24 -12.32 8.12
CA PHE A 121 4.75 -11.68 6.90
C PHE A 121 4.23 -10.27 7.19
N THR A 122 3.36 -10.13 8.19
CA THR A 122 2.80 -8.82 8.56
C THR A 122 3.88 -7.82 8.97
N ALA A 123 4.82 -8.24 9.81
CA ALA A 123 5.95 -7.41 10.23
C ALA A 123 6.82 -6.99 9.03
N ALA A 124 7.12 -7.91 8.11
CA ALA A 124 7.88 -7.63 6.90
C ALA A 124 7.16 -6.61 6.00
N ARG A 125 5.85 -6.74 5.79
CA ARG A 125 5.06 -5.79 4.97
C ARG A 125 5.02 -4.38 5.57
N ILE A 126 5.00 -4.27 6.90
CA ILE A 126 5.11 -2.98 7.59
C ILE A 126 6.52 -2.42 7.43
N ALA A 127 7.55 -3.23 7.69
CA ALA A 127 8.95 -2.84 7.58
C ALA A 127 9.32 -2.40 6.14
N HIS A 128 8.83 -3.09 5.12
CA HIS A 128 9.01 -2.72 3.71
C HIS A 128 8.53 -1.29 3.45
N THR A 129 7.37 -0.91 3.99
CA THR A 129 6.81 0.45 3.83
C THR A 129 7.74 1.50 4.43
N PHE A 130 8.22 1.27 5.66
CA PHE A 130 9.17 2.18 6.31
C PHE A 130 10.50 2.26 5.58
N ALA A 131 11.03 1.13 5.10
CA ALA A 131 12.28 1.07 4.34
C ALA A 131 12.17 1.83 3.00
N TYR A 132 11.04 1.69 2.31
CA TYR A 132 10.78 2.34 1.03
C TYR A 132 10.68 3.86 1.16
N VAL A 133 9.94 4.34 2.18
CA VAL A 133 9.77 5.77 2.45
C VAL A 133 11.07 6.41 2.95
N SER A 134 11.82 5.70 3.80
CA SER A 134 13.09 6.20 4.36
C SER A 134 14.26 6.18 3.37
N GLN A 135 14.05 5.74 2.13
CA GLN A 135 15.07 5.65 1.07
C GLN A 135 16.32 4.84 1.47
N LYS A 136 16.21 3.94 2.47
CA LYS A 136 17.35 3.15 2.95
C LYS A 136 17.59 1.98 2.01
N GLN A 137 18.56 2.13 1.11
CA GLN A 137 19.20 0.99 0.45
C GLN A 137 20.22 0.36 1.42
N PRO A 138 20.35 -0.98 1.54
CA PRO A 138 19.74 -2.06 0.74
C PRO A 138 18.47 -2.68 1.36
N HIS A 139 17.99 -2.19 2.51
CA HIS A 139 16.87 -2.79 3.25
C HIS A 139 15.53 -2.85 2.49
N ARG A 140 15.38 -2.08 1.40
CA ARG A 140 14.26 -2.14 0.46
C ARG A 140 14.19 -3.43 -0.38
N ALA A 141 15.32 -4.10 -0.63
CA ALA A 141 15.37 -5.28 -1.51
C ALA A 141 15.30 -6.61 -0.74
N LEU A 142 15.50 -6.58 0.58
CA LEU A 142 15.57 -7.78 1.44
C LEU A 142 14.26 -8.07 2.19
N LEU A 143 13.33 -7.13 2.22
CA LEU A 143 12.04 -7.16 2.94
C LEU A 143 10.87 -7.00 1.97
#